data_AF-A0A934AJ99-F1
#
_entry.id   AF-A0A934AJ99-F1
#
_cell.length_a   1.000
_cell.length_b   1.000
_cell.length_c   1.000
_cell.angle_alpha   90.00
_cell.angle_beta   90.00
_cell.angle_gamma   90.00
#
_symmetry.space_group_name_H-M   'P 1'
#
loop_
_entity.id
_entity.type
_entity.pdbx_description
1 polymer ?
#
loop_
_entity_poly.entity_id
_entity_poly.type
_entity_poly.pdbx_seq_one_letter_code
_entity_poly.pdbx_strand_id
1 'polypeptide(L)'
;MKEKGLYTPVRVLESAQGPWFTIDGKKLLNFCSNNYLGFAQDKRLVSAVIAAVKKYGVGPGAVRPISGNLKLHMEAEAALAKFKGAEAAFLLPGGFIANIVAIATIVGKEDVVISDELNHASIIDAIKLAQVKTKFIYKHCDMADLERVLGEAVKLREKPKSDGSKPIILITTDGVFSMDGDIAPLPEIVRLAKKYGAITMVDDAHGEGVLGDGRGIAH
;
A
#
# COMPACT_ATOMS: atom_id res chain seq x y z
N MET A 1 7.97 -0.08 -28.36
CA MET A 1 7.68 -1.25 -27.49
C MET A 1 7.78 -2.57 -28.26
N LYS A 2 7.05 -2.74 -29.38
CA LYS A 2 7.12 -3.97 -30.20
C LYS A 2 8.52 -4.27 -30.75
N GLU A 3 9.18 -3.30 -31.37
CA GLU A 3 10.53 -3.45 -31.93
C GLU A 3 11.61 -3.71 -30.87
N LYS A 4 11.37 -3.30 -29.61
CA LYS A 4 12.29 -3.51 -28.49
C LYS A 4 12.02 -4.82 -27.73
N GLY A 5 11.06 -5.64 -28.18
CA GLY A 5 10.62 -6.85 -27.46
C GLY A 5 9.88 -6.60 -26.14
N LEU A 6 9.53 -5.33 -25.84
CA LEU A 6 8.88 -4.91 -24.58
C LEU A 6 7.35 -4.88 -24.66
N TYR A 7 6.78 -5.41 -25.75
CA TYR A 7 5.33 -5.48 -25.92
C TYR A 7 4.81 -6.79 -25.35
N THR A 8 4.12 -6.72 -24.22
CA THR A 8 3.50 -7.87 -23.57
C THR A 8 1.99 -7.86 -23.88
N PRO A 9 1.49 -8.75 -24.76
CA PRO A 9 0.06 -8.85 -25.00
C PRO A 9 -0.65 -9.35 -23.75
N VAL A 10 -1.75 -8.70 -23.39
CA VAL A 10 -2.59 -9.10 -22.25
C VAL A 10 -3.46 -10.27 -22.69
N ARG A 11 -3.38 -11.39 -21.95
CA ARG A 11 -4.23 -12.57 -22.21
C ARG A 11 -5.60 -12.36 -21.57
N VAL A 12 -6.65 -12.86 -22.24
CA VAL A 12 -8.04 -12.75 -21.77
C VAL A 12 -8.39 -13.97 -20.93
N LEU A 13 -8.91 -13.70 -19.73
CA LEU A 13 -9.36 -14.74 -18.83
C LEU A 13 -10.84 -15.08 -19.07
N GLU A 14 -11.15 -16.36 -19.27
CA GLU A 14 -12.50 -16.85 -19.63
C GLU A 14 -13.22 -17.56 -18.46
N SER A 15 -12.62 -17.56 -17.27
CA SER A 15 -13.16 -18.20 -16.07
C SER A 15 -13.04 -17.30 -14.83
N ALA A 16 -13.64 -17.72 -13.71
CA ALA A 16 -13.30 -17.14 -12.41
C ALA A 16 -11.81 -17.34 -12.08
N GLN A 17 -11.28 -16.46 -11.23
CA GLN A 17 -9.90 -16.54 -10.76
C GLN A 17 -9.76 -17.60 -9.66
N GLY A 18 -8.86 -18.56 -9.86
CA GLY A 18 -8.65 -19.66 -8.93
C GLY A 18 -7.39 -20.47 -9.25
N PRO A 19 -7.19 -21.63 -8.60
CA PRO A 19 -6.06 -22.51 -8.88
C PRO A 19 -6.03 -22.98 -10.34
N TRP A 20 -7.20 -23.13 -10.95
CA TRP A 20 -7.34 -23.44 -12.37
C TRP A 20 -8.12 -22.33 -13.06
N PHE A 21 -7.73 -22.01 -14.28
CA PHE A 21 -8.30 -20.90 -15.02
C PHE A 21 -8.24 -21.16 -16.54
N THR A 22 -9.13 -20.53 -17.31
CA THR A 22 -9.26 -20.80 -18.76
C THR A 22 -8.78 -19.62 -19.59
N ILE A 23 -7.87 -19.86 -20.53
CA ILE A 23 -7.40 -18.89 -21.52
C ILE A 23 -7.42 -19.56 -22.89
N ASP A 24 -7.98 -18.91 -23.89
CA ASP A 24 -8.10 -19.42 -25.27
C ASP A 24 -8.75 -20.83 -25.30
N GLY A 25 -9.80 -21.04 -24.51
CA GLY A 25 -10.49 -22.31 -24.34
C GLY A 25 -9.69 -23.42 -23.63
N LYS A 26 -8.46 -23.16 -23.16
CA LYS A 26 -7.60 -24.15 -22.48
C LYS A 26 -7.61 -23.95 -20.98
N LYS A 27 -7.86 -25.03 -20.24
CA LYS A 27 -7.74 -25.08 -18.79
C LYS A 27 -6.26 -25.18 -18.38
N LEU A 28 -5.78 -24.21 -17.60
CA LEU A 28 -4.40 -24.07 -17.17
C LEU A 28 -4.32 -24.03 -15.63
N LEU A 29 -3.19 -24.46 -15.07
CA LEU A 29 -2.89 -24.30 -13.65
C LEU A 29 -2.27 -22.91 -13.42
N ASN A 30 -2.74 -22.21 -12.39
CA ASN A 30 -2.41 -20.82 -12.14
C ASN A 30 -1.32 -20.66 -11.09
N PHE A 31 -0.18 -20.11 -11.50
CA PHE A 31 0.97 -19.79 -10.63
C PHE A 31 1.36 -18.30 -10.67
N CYS A 32 0.50 -17.43 -11.22
CA CYS A 32 0.83 -16.02 -11.45
C CYS A 32 -0.24 -15.05 -10.91
N SER A 33 -1.08 -15.52 -9.98
CA SER A 33 -2.13 -14.72 -9.37
C SER A 33 -1.78 -14.30 -7.95
N ASN A 34 -2.18 -13.09 -7.56
CA ASN A 34 -2.11 -12.59 -6.18
C ASN A 34 -3.31 -13.07 -5.32
N ASN A 35 -4.07 -14.07 -5.77
CA ASN A 35 -5.18 -14.66 -5.02
C ASN A 35 -4.66 -15.66 -3.97
N TYR A 36 -3.78 -15.20 -3.07
CA TYR A 36 -3.00 -16.05 -2.15
C TYR A 36 -3.87 -16.98 -1.31
N LEU A 37 -5.01 -16.47 -0.83
CA LEU A 37 -5.93 -17.21 0.06
C LEU A 37 -7.13 -17.83 -0.67
N GLY A 38 -7.20 -17.69 -2.00
CA GLY A 38 -8.30 -18.25 -2.80
C GLY A 38 -9.64 -17.51 -2.67
N PHE A 39 -9.66 -16.31 -2.07
CA PHE A 39 -10.90 -15.56 -1.81
C PHE A 39 -11.61 -15.03 -3.04
N ALA A 40 -10.93 -14.87 -4.18
CA ALA A 40 -11.56 -14.35 -5.41
C ALA A 40 -12.78 -15.16 -5.89
N GLN A 41 -12.92 -16.42 -5.46
CA GLN A 41 -14.03 -17.30 -5.81
C GLN A 41 -14.74 -17.94 -4.58
N ASP A 42 -14.50 -17.41 -3.37
CA ASP A 42 -15.10 -17.96 -2.15
C ASP A 42 -16.63 -17.76 -2.17
N LYS A 43 -17.39 -18.87 -2.05
CA LYS A 43 -18.86 -18.87 -2.13
C LYS A 43 -19.52 -18.00 -1.07
N ARG A 44 -18.90 -17.83 0.11
CA ARG A 44 -19.38 -16.97 1.18
C ARG A 44 -19.29 -15.51 0.76
N LEU A 45 -18.16 -15.11 0.16
CA LEU A 45 -17.95 -13.75 -0.35
C LEU A 45 -18.87 -13.43 -1.53
N VAL A 46 -19.00 -14.35 -2.49
CA VAL A 46 -19.94 -14.20 -3.61
C VAL A 46 -21.37 -13.97 -3.09
N SER A 47 -21.80 -14.76 -2.12
CA SER A 47 -23.13 -14.64 -1.51
C SER A 47 -23.30 -13.30 -0.77
N ALA A 48 -22.28 -12.85 -0.03
CA ALA A 48 -22.27 -11.55 0.66
C ALA A 48 -22.37 -10.38 -0.33
N VAL A 49 -21.62 -10.42 -1.43
CA VAL A 49 -21.67 -9.41 -2.50
C VAL A 49 -23.06 -9.37 -3.14
N ILE A 50 -23.65 -10.51 -3.49
CA ILE A 50 -25.01 -10.58 -4.07
C ILE A 50 -26.04 -9.97 -3.11
N ALA A 51 -25.95 -10.28 -1.81
CA ALA A 51 -26.84 -9.71 -0.79
C ALA A 51 -26.65 -8.19 -0.65
N ALA A 52 -25.41 -7.72 -0.67
CA ALA A 52 -25.10 -6.29 -0.61
C ALA A 52 -25.65 -5.54 -1.82
N VAL A 53 -25.48 -6.08 -3.04
CA VAL A 53 -26.01 -5.48 -4.27
C VAL A 53 -27.54 -5.41 -4.24
N LYS A 54 -28.22 -6.47 -3.78
CA LYS A 54 -29.68 -6.46 -3.62
C LYS A 54 -30.17 -5.39 -2.64
N LYS A 55 -29.39 -5.09 -1.60
CA LYS A 55 -29.76 -4.15 -0.54
C LYS A 55 -29.39 -2.70 -0.86
N TYR A 56 -28.19 -2.46 -1.37
CA TYR A 56 -27.60 -1.13 -1.53
C TYR A 56 -27.50 -0.67 -3.00
N GLY A 57 -27.81 -1.53 -3.96
CA GLY A 57 -27.56 -1.28 -5.38
C GLY A 57 -26.09 -1.50 -5.77
N VAL A 58 -25.72 -1.08 -6.98
CA VAL A 58 -24.40 -1.35 -7.57
C VAL A 58 -23.29 -0.42 -7.08
N GLY A 59 -23.64 0.71 -6.45
CA GLY A 59 -22.66 1.67 -5.98
C GLY A 59 -23.27 2.87 -5.25
N PRO A 60 -22.42 3.68 -4.57
CA PRO A 60 -22.86 4.77 -3.70
C PRO A 60 -23.39 6.02 -4.43
N GLY A 61 -23.14 6.16 -5.74
CA GLY A 61 -23.65 7.27 -6.55
C GLY A 61 -23.03 8.66 -6.29
N ALA A 62 -22.18 8.82 -5.27
CA ALA A 62 -21.47 10.06 -4.96
C ALA A 62 -20.19 9.81 -4.15
N VAL A 63 -19.43 10.87 -3.90
CA VAL A 63 -18.31 10.86 -2.96
C VAL A 63 -18.78 10.79 -1.50
N ARG A 64 -17.90 10.30 -0.62
CA ARG A 64 -18.18 10.08 0.81
C ARG A 64 -18.81 11.32 1.50
N PRO A 65 -18.30 12.56 1.33
CA PRO A 65 -18.83 13.70 2.09
C PRO A 65 -20.22 14.20 1.67
N ILE A 66 -20.78 13.73 0.55
CA ILE A 66 -22.06 14.23 0.01
C ILE A 66 -23.18 13.23 0.32
N SER A 67 -23.24 12.13 -0.43
CA SER A 67 -24.27 11.10 -0.29
C SER A 67 -23.71 9.70 -0.55
N GLY A 68 -22.38 9.55 -0.63
CA GLY A 68 -21.74 8.28 -0.97
C GLY A 68 -21.30 7.42 0.21
N ASN A 69 -21.46 7.91 1.45
CA ASN A 69 -20.98 7.20 2.64
C ASN A 69 -21.99 6.14 3.13
N LEU A 70 -22.02 4.99 2.45
CA LEU A 70 -22.85 3.85 2.87
C LEU A 70 -22.46 3.31 4.25
N LYS A 71 -23.45 2.76 4.96
CA LYS A 71 -23.23 2.02 6.23
C LYS A 71 -22.17 0.93 6.09
N LEU A 72 -22.12 0.27 4.93
CA LEU A 72 -21.15 -0.79 4.63
C LEU A 72 -19.69 -0.29 4.69
N HIS A 73 -19.42 0.96 4.28
CA HIS A 73 -18.07 1.53 4.39
C HIS A 73 -17.65 1.67 5.85
N MET A 74 -18.54 2.21 6.70
CA MET A 74 -18.26 2.40 8.12
C MET A 74 -18.09 1.05 8.84
N GLU A 75 -18.91 0.05 8.51
CA GLU A 75 -18.79 -1.31 9.06
C GLU A 75 -17.46 -1.97 8.66
N ALA A 76 -17.03 -1.80 7.41
CA ALA A 76 -15.77 -2.35 6.92
C ALA A 76 -14.55 -1.61 7.50
N GLU A 77 -14.59 -0.29 7.67
CA GLU A 77 -13.53 0.49 8.33
C GLU A 77 -13.38 0.09 9.80
N ALA A 78 -14.48 -0.04 10.54
CA ALA A 78 -14.44 -0.50 11.92
C ALA A 78 -13.87 -1.92 12.03
N ALA A 79 -14.24 -2.82 11.10
CA ALA A 79 -13.70 -4.18 11.06
C ALA A 79 -12.19 -4.19 10.76
N LEU A 80 -11.73 -3.37 9.80
CA LEU A 80 -10.31 -3.25 9.47
C LEU A 80 -9.49 -2.66 10.61
N ALA A 81 -9.96 -1.58 11.24
CA ALA A 81 -9.30 -0.97 12.40
C ALA A 81 -9.14 -2.00 13.53
N LYS A 82 -10.21 -2.74 13.85
CA LYS A 82 -10.18 -3.82 14.84
C LYS A 82 -9.22 -4.95 14.43
N PHE A 83 -9.22 -5.34 13.16
CA PHE A 83 -8.34 -6.39 12.65
C PHE A 83 -6.86 -6.03 12.82
N LYS A 84 -6.50 -4.79 12.46
CA LYS A 84 -5.13 -4.25 12.53
C LYS A 84 -4.73 -3.77 13.93
N GLY A 85 -5.66 -3.71 14.89
CA GLY A 85 -5.40 -3.10 16.20
C GLY A 85 -5.11 -1.59 16.12
N ALA A 86 -5.62 -0.92 15.09
CA ALA A 86 -5.44 0.50 14.87
C ALA A 86 -6.61 1.32 15.43
N GLU A 87 -6.38 2.61 15.72
CA GLU A 87 -7.41 3.52 16.22
C GLU A 87 -8.53 3.75 15.19
N ALA A 88 -8.18 3.76 13.91
CA ALA A 88 -9.10 3.95 12.80
C ALA A 88 -8.56 3.29 11.52
N ALA A 89 -9.44 3.11 10.54
CA ALA A 89 -9.09 2.73 9.18
C ALA A 89 -9.90 3.57 8.20
N PHE A 90 -9.37 3.77 6.99
CA PHE A 90 -10.05 4.52 5.95
C PHE A 90 -10.01 3.76 4.62
N LEU A 91 -11.19 3.51 4.05
CA LEU A 91 -11.33 2.74 2.81
C LEU A 91 -11.14 3.62 1.58
N LEU A 92 -10.26 3.15 0.70
CA LEU A 92 -9.98 3.75 -0.61
C LEU A 92 -10.17 2.72 -1.73
N PRO A 93 -10.40 3.15 -2.98
CA PRO A 93 -10.72 2.23 -4.09
C PRO A 93 -9.61 1.24 -4.49
N GLY A 94 -8.38 1.42 -4.00
CA GLY A 94 -7.27 0.49 -4.25
C GLY A 94 -5.95 0.94 -3.63
N GLY A 95 -4.99 0.02 -3.52
CA GLY A 95 -3.69 0.25 -2.85
C GLY A 95 -2.86 1.38 -3.48
N PHE A 96 -2.89 1.53 -4.81
CA PHE A 96 -2.23 2.64 -5.50
C PHE A 96 -2.74 4.01 -5.00
N ILE A 97 -4.06 4.17 -4.90
CA ILE A 97 -4.69 5.39 -4.39
C ILE A 97 -4.44 5.55 -2.89
N ALA A 98 -4.40 4.45 -2.13
CA ALA A 98 -4.07 4.48 -0.71
C ALA A 98 -2.68 5.07 -0.45
N ASN A 99 -1.67 4.64 -1.22
CA ASN A 99 -0.33 5.21 -1.12
C ASN A 99 -0.29 6.70 -1.47
N ILE A 100 -0.98 7.10 -2.53
CA ILE A 100 -1.11 8.51 -2.91
C ILE A 100 -1.73 9.33 -1.77
N VAL A 101 -2.88 8.90 -1.26
CA VAL A 101 -3.60 9.63 -0.22
C VAL A 101 -2.78 9.69 1.07
N ALA A 102 -2.17 8.58 1.49
CA ALA A 102 -1.35 8.54 2.70
C ALA A 102 -0.19 9.53 2.62
N ILE A 103 0.62 9.47 1.57
CA ILE A 103 1.82 10.30 1.44
C ILE A 103 1.44 11.77 1.24
N ALA A 104 0.53 12.08 0.31
CA ALA A 104 0.17 13.46 0.00
C ALA A 104 -0.58 14.18 1.14
N THR A 105 -1.15 13.44 2.09
CA THR A 105 -1.80 14.01 3.28
C THR A 105 -0.81 14.24 4.42
N ILE A 106 0.23 13.41 4.53
CA ILE A 106 1.19 13.45 5.65
C ILE A 106 2.35 14.41 5.36
N VAL A 107 2.86 14.44 4.13
CA VAL A 107 4.04 15.22 3.76
C VAL A 107 3.75 16.20 2.62
N GLY A 108 4.46 17.32 2.63
CA GLY A 108 4.44 18.32 1.57
C GLY A 108 5.84 18.68 1.06
N LYS A 109 5.93 19.81 0.34
CA LYS A 109 7.14 20.25 -0.37
C LYS A 109 8.39 20.37 0.51
N GLU A 110 8.20 20.81 1.75
CA GLU A 110 9.29 21.13 2.69
C GLU A 110 9.56 19.99 3.69
N ASP A 111 8.87 18.87 3.54
CA ASP A 111 9.11 17.66 4.31
C ASP A 111 10.18 16.78 3.67
N VAL A 112 10.58 15.73 4.38
CA VAL A 112 11.60 14.78 3.94
C VAL A 112 10.98 13.39 3.81
N VAL A 113 11.19 12.75 2.66
CA VAL A 113 10.82 11.34 2.46
C VAL A 113 12.07 10.49 2.24
N ILE A 114 12.15 9.37 2.95
CA ILE A 114 13.20 8.36 2.82
C ILE A 114 12.54 7.07 2.33
N SER A 115 12.91 6.62 1.14
CA SER A 115 12.29 5.47 0.47
C SER A 115 13.30 4.34 0.27
N ASP A 116 12.87 3.09 0.45
CA ASP A 116 13.62 1.94 -0.05
C ASP A 116 13.72 2.03 -1.58
N GLU A 117 14.82 1.55 -2.16
CA GLU A 117 15.06 1.62 -3.60
C GLU A 117 14.15 0.71 -4.43
N LEU A 118 13.59 -0.35 -3.83
CA LEU A 118 12.70 -1.31 -4.50
C LEU A 118 11.21 -1.10 -4.18
N ASN A 119 10.87 -0.01 -3.50
CA ASN A 119 9.47 0.32 -3.21
C ASN A 119 8.57 0.33 -4.44
N HIS A 120 7.32 -0.07 -4.25
CA HIS A 120 6.33 -0.12 -5.31
C HIS A 120 6.17 1.25 -6.01
N ALA A 121 5.94 1.22 -7.34
CA ALA A 121 5.87 2.42 -8.17
C ALA A 121 4.83 3.45 -7.68
N SER A 122 3.75 2.99 -7.03
CA SER A 122 2.75 3.90 -6.45
C SER A 122 3.30 4.80 -5.35
N ILE A 123 4.23 4.31 -4.54
CA ILE A 123 4.89 5.12 -3.49
C ILE A 123 5.74 6.20 -4.16
N ILE A 124 6.49 5.82 -5.19
CA ILE A 124 7.33 6.74 -5.96
C ILE A 124 6.47 7.86 -6.60
N ASP A 125 5.34 7.50 -7.19
CA ASP A 125 4.44 8.47 -7.83
C ASP A 125 3.70 9.34 -6.81
N ALA A 126 3.36 8.79 -5.64
CA ALA A 126 2.79 9.55 -4.53
C ALA A 126 3.76 10.63 -4.01
N ILE A 127 5.05 10.31 -3.86
CA ILE A 127 6.09 11.27 -3.45
C ILE A 127 6.22 12.40 -4.47
N LYS A 128 6.19 12.09 -5.78
CA LYS A 128 6.22 13.11 -6.84
C LYS A 128 4.98 14.00 -6.77
N LEU A 129 3.80 13.41 -6.57
CA LEU A 129 2.54 14.16 -6.49
C LEU A 129 2.51 15.10 -5.27
N ALA A 130 3.08 14.68 -4.14
CA ALA A 130 3.26 15.52 -2.94
C ALA A 130 4.28 16.65 -3.13
N GLN A 131 5.00 16.68 -4.26
CA GLN A 131 6.00 17.69 -4.61
C GLN A 131 7.14 17.83 -3.59
N VAL A 132 7.46 16.73 -2.89
CA VAL A 132 8.53 16.67 -1.88
C VAL A 132 9.85 17.07 -2.54
N LYS A 133 10.49 18.13 -2.01
CA LYS A 133 11.78 18.61 -2.54
C LYS A 133 12.95 17.76 -2.04
N THR A 134 12.83 17.21 -0.84
CA THR A 134 13.89 16.45 -0.19
C THR A 134 13.51 14.98 -0.14
N LYS A 135 13.99 14.22 -1.12
CA LYS A 135 13.82 12.76 -1.17
C LYS A 135 15.17 12.08 -1.07
N PHE A 136 15.28 11.13 -0.16
CA PHE A 136 16.40 10.20 -0.09
C PHE A 136 15.94 8.79 -0.46
N ILE A 137 16.86 8.04 -1.07
CA ILE A 137 16.69 6.63 -1.35
C ILE A 137 17.80 5.91 -0.57
N TYR A 138 17.44 4.89 0.20
CA TYR A 138 18.40 4.00 0.84
C TYR A 138 18.42 2.65 0.14
N LYS A 139 19.57 1.97 0.20
CA LYS A 139 19.73 0.63 -0.39
C LYS A 139 18.73 -0.36 0.20
N HIS A 140 18.27 -1.26 -0.64
CA HIS A 140 17.23 -2.21 -0.32
C HIS A 140 17.52 -2.99 0.96
N CYS A 141 16.62 -2.90 1.94
CA CYS A 141 16.73 -3.56 3.25
C CYS A 141 18.04 -3.27 4.04
N ASP A 142 18.79 -2.22 3.69
CA ASP A 142 20.08 -1.87 4.33
C ASP A 142 19.87 -0.86 5.47
N MET A 143 19.90 -1.34 6.71
CA MET A 143 19.69 -0.49 7.89
C MET A 143 20.86 0.45 8.19
N ALA A 144 22.07 0.13 7.73
CA ALA A 144 23.22 1.02 7.90
C ALA A 144 23.11 2.21 6.95
N ASP A 145 22.70 1.98 5.70
CA ASP A 145 22.45 3.05 4.74
C ASP A 145 21.20 3.88 5.12
N LEU A 146 20.14 3.23 5.62
CA LEU A 146 18.99 3.93 6.19
C LEU A 146 19.40 4.86 7.35
N GLU A 147 20.22 4.38 8.29
CA GLU A 147 20.69 5.20 9.42
C GLU A 147 21.57 6.37 8.95
N ARG A 148 22.44 6.15 7.95
CA ARG A 148 23.23 7.22 7.33
C ARG A 148 22.33 8.32 6.76
N VAL A 149 21.33 7.93 5.96
CA VAL A 149 20.36 8.85 5.34
C VAL A 149 19.53 9.59 6.39
N LEU A 150 19.11 8.92 7.46
CA LEU A 150 18.40 9.54 8.58
C LEU A 150 19.23 10.63 9.26
N GLY A 151 20.54 10.40 9.42
CA GLY A 151 21.47 11.38 9.94
C GLY A 151 21.56 12.65 9.08
N GLU A 152 21.41 12.53 7.76
CA GLU A 152 21.31 13.68 6.84
C GLU A 152 19.94 14.36 6.92
N ALA A 153 18.86 13.59 6.94
CA ALA A 153 17.49 14.09 7.02
C ALA A 153 17.22 14.93 8.28
N VAL A 154 17.74 14.51 9.44
CA VAL A 154 17.53 15.24 10.70
C VAL A 154 18.21 16.61 10.69
N LYS A 155 19.35 16.77 10.02
CA LYS A 155 20.00 18.09 9.86
C LYS A 155 19.13 19.06 9.07
N LEU A 156 18.42 18.56 8.06
CA LEU A 156 17.50 19.38 7.25
C LEU A 156 16.28 19.81 8.06
N ARG A 157 15.85 18.98 9.03
CA ARG A 157 14.75 19.28 9.95
C ARG A 157 15.06 20.40 10.96
N GLU A 158 16.32 20.80 11.12
CA GLU A 158 16.70 21.94 11.98
C GLU A 158 16.17 23.27 11.45
N LYS A 159 15.93 23.36 10.14
CA LYS A 159 15.30 24.52 9.51
C LYS A 159 13.78 24.34 9.54
N PRO A 160 13.02 25.30 10.10
CA PRO A 160 11.56 25.26 10.03
C PRO A 160 11.08 25.41 8.59
N LYS A 161 9.88 24.91 8.32
CA LYS A 161 9.14 25.15 7.08
C LYS A 161 8.78 26.63 6.94
N SER A 162 8.30 27.02 5.77
CA SER A 162 7.85 28.39 5.49
C SER A 162 6.69 28.84 6.40
N ASP A 163 5.89 27.90 6.92
CA ASP A 163 4.81 28.17 7.88
C ASP A 163 5.26 28.17 9.36
N GLY A 164 6.56 28.00 9.61
CA GLY A 164 7.15 27.95 10.96
C GLY A 164 7.07 26.58 11.64
N SER A 165 6.40 25.59 11.05
CA SER A 165 6.33 24.23 11.58
C SER A 165 7.62 23.45 11.33
N LYS A 166 7.82 22.36 12.07
CA LYS A 166 8.99 21.48 11.92
C LYS A 166 8.76 20.51 10.75
N PRO A 167 9.75 20.27 9.87
CA PRO A 167 9.65 19.24 8.85
C PRO A 167 9.38 17.85 9.43
N ILE A 168 8.44 17.14 8.80
CA ILE A 168 8.17 15.72 9.00
C ILE A 168 9.23 14.94 8.22
N ILE A 169 9.73 13.88 8.83
CA ILE A 169 10.56 12.88 8.16
C ILE A 169 9.74 11.62 8.08
N LEU A 170 9.41 11.19 6.86
CA LEU A 170 8.65 9.98 6.58
C LEU A 170 9.57 8.91 5.99
N ILE A 171 9.65 7.76 6.64
CA ILE A 171 10.28 6.57 6.08
C ILE A 171 9.16 5.74 5.43
N THR A 172 9.31 5.39 4.16
CA THR A 172 8.37 4.56 3.40
C THR A 172 9.03 3.26 2.98
N THR A 173 8.36 2.12 3.19
CA THR A 173 8.83 0.80 2.74
C THR A 173 7.66 -0.07 2.32
N ASP A 174 7.81 -0.88 1.29
CA ASP A 174 6.99 -2.08 1.12
C ASP A 174 7.27 -3.01 2.32
N GLY A 175 6.26 -3.74 2.77
CA GLY A 175 6.41 -4.71 3.85
C GLY A 175 6.91 -6.06 3.34
N VAL A 176 6.30 -6.53 2.25
CA VAL A 176 6.77 -7.68 1.48
C VAL A 176 6.95 -7.21 0.04
N PHE A 177 8.17 -7.31 -0.48
CA PHE A 177 8.49 -6.76 -1.80
C PHE A 177 7.99 -7.69 -2.91
N SER A 178 7.26 -7.11 -3.86
CA SER A 178 6.46 -7.86 -4.84
C SER A 178 7.24 -8.77 -5.78
N MET A 179 8.50 -8.45 -6.09
CA MET A 179 9.30 -9.17 -7.08
C MET A 179 10.05 -10.35 -6.46
N ASP A 180 10.73 -10.12 -5.34
CA ASP A 180 11.61 -11.12 -4.72
C ASP A 180 10.98 -11.79 -3.50
N GLY A 181 9.89 -11.23 -2.95
CA GLY A 181 9.14 -11.81 -1.82
C GLY A 181 9.85 -11.70 -0.48
N ASP A 182 10.94 -10.95 -0.39
CA ASP A 182 11.63 -10.64 0.84
C ASP A 182 10.81 -9.68 1.72
N ILE A 183 11.15 -9.66 3.01
CA ILE A 183 10.40 -8.96 4.06
C ILE A 183 11.25 -7.83 4.60
N ALA A 184 10.69 -6.62 4.65
CA ALA A 184 11.37 -5.48 5.23
C ALA A 184 11.74 -5.72 6.70
N PRO A 185 12.94 -5.28 7.17
CA PRO A 185 13.37 -5.40 8.57
C PRO A 185 12.64 -4.39 9.47
N LEU A 186 11.31 -4.50 9.55
CA LEU A 186 10.42 -3.51 10.15
C LEU A 186 10.75 -3.16 11.62
N PRO A 187 11.10 -4.11 12.51
CA PRO A 187 11.51 -3.76 13.88
C PRO A 187 12.68 -2.78 13.94
N GLU A 188 13.68 -2.95 13.06
CA GLU A 188 14.84 -2.07 12.99
C GLU A 188 14.52 -0.73 12.35
N ILE A 189 13.71 -0.73 11.29
CA ILE A 189 13.19 0.51 10.68
C ILE A 189 12.44 1.34 11.72
N VAL A 190 11.54 0.73 12.50
CA VAL A 190 10.78 1.41 13.55
C VAL A 190 11.70 1.90 14.68
N ARG A 191 12.70 1.11 15.08
CA ARG A 191 13.70 1.52 16.08
C ARG A 191 14.47 2.76 15.61
N LEU A 192 14.93 2.77 14.36
CA LEU A 192 15.62 3.91 13.76
C LEU A 192 14.68 5.11 13.63
N ALA A 193 13.45 4.91 13.16
CA ALA A 193 12.45 5.97 13.06
C ALA A 193 12.25 6.67 14.40
N LYS A 194 12.06 5.90 15.48
CA LYS A 194 11.93 6.43 16.85
C LYS A 194 13.19 7.18 17.30
N LYS A 195 14.38 6.62 17.05
CA LYS A 195 15.67 7.25 17.42
C LYS A 195 15.85 8.64 16.79
N TYR A 196 15.46 8.81 15.54
CA TYR A 196 15.63 10.08 14.80
C TYR A 196 14.37 10.97 14.80
N GLY A 197 13.27 10.49 15.40
CA GLY A 197 11.98 11.17 15.43
C GLY A 197 11.33 11.28 14.05
N ALA A 198 11.48 10.25 13.23
CA ALA A 198 10.76 10.07 11.97
C ALA A 198 9.50 9.23 12.21
N ILE A 199 8.55 9.31 11.28
CA ILE A 199 7.38 8.43 11.22
C ILE A 199 7.57 7.40 10.11
N THR A 200 6.86 6.28 10.20
CA THR A 200 6.94 5.17 9.25
C THR A 200 5.61 4.96 8.54
N MET A 201 5.66 4.71 7.23
CA MET A 201 4.55 4.20 6.44
C MET A 201 4.99 2.90 5.77
N VAL A 202 4.17 1.87 5.90
CA VAL A 202 4.44 0.53 5.36
C VAL A 202 3.35 0.16 4.37
N ASP A 203 3.71 -0.21 3.14
CA ASP A 203 2.80 -0.84 2.18
C ASP A 203 2.84 -2.35 2.35
N ASP A 204 1.83 -2.90 3.04
CA ASP A 204 1.76 -4.32 3.39
C ASP A 204 0.82 -5.10 2.45
N ALA A 205 0.69 -4.68 1.19
CA ALA A 205 -0.23 -5.29 0.21
C ALA A 205 0.01 -6.79 -0.02
N HIS A 206 1.26 -7.25 0.14
CA HIS A 206 1.65 -8.65 -0.06
C HIS A 206 1.79 -9.44 1.25
N GLY A 207 1.77 -8.79 2.42
CA GLY A 207 1.80 -9.48 3.71
C GLY A 207 0.42 -9.61 4.35
N GLU A 208 -0.47 -8.63 4.15
CA GLU A 208 -1.82 -8.64 4.74
C GLU A 208 -2.64 -9.85 4.30
N GLY A 209 -3.27 -10.52 5.27
CA GLY A 209 -3.99 -11.79 5.10
C GLY A 209 -3.10 -13.03 5.15
N VAL A 210 -1.79 -12.91 4.92
CA VAL A 210 -0.87 -14.06 4.77
C VAL A 210 0.08 -14.20 5.96
N LEU A 211 0.67 -13.10 6.42
CA LEU A 211 1.66 -13.08 7.51
C LEU A 211 1.04 -12.61 8.82
N GLY A 212 1.72 -12.85 9.95
CA GLY A 212 1.33 -12.31 11.27
C GLY A 212 -0.09 -12.65 11.70
N ASP A 213 -0.46 -13.95 11.63
CA ASP A 213 -1.82 -14.44 11.84
C ASP A 213 -2.87 -13.73 10.96
N GLY A 214 -2.45 -13.37 9.75
CA GLY A 214 -3.24 -12.64 8.76
C GLY A 214 -3.17 -11.13 8.88
N ARG A 215 -2.58 -10.56 9.93
CA ARG A 215 -2.50 -9.10 10.09
C ARG A 215 -1.43 -8.44 9.22
N GLY A 216 -0.58 -9.22 8.57
CA GLY A 216 0.55 -8.73 7.80
C GLY A 216 1.78 -8.51 8.67
N ILE A 217 2.78 -7.79 8.16
CA ILE A 217 4.06 -7.61 8.85
C ILE A 217 4.03 -6.49 9.89
N ALA A 218 3.07 -5.57 9.77
CA ALA A 218 2.89 -4.43 10.67
C ALA A 218 1.77 -4.72 11.70
N HIS A 219 2.03 -5.65 12.62
CA HIS A 219 1.11 -6.09 13.69
C HIS A 219 1.72 -5.93 15.08
#